data_AF-N8Y046-F1
#
_entry.id   AF-N8Y046-F1
#
_cell.length_a   1.000
_cell.length_b   1.000
_cell.length_c   1.000
_cell.angle_alpha   90.00
_cell.angle_beta   90.00
_cell.angle_gamma   90.00
#
_symmetry.space_group_name_H-M   'P 1'
#
loop_
_entity.id
_entity.type
_entity.pdbx_description
1 polymer ?
#
loop_
_entity_poly.entity_id
_entity_poly.type
_entity_poly.pdbx_seq_one_letter_code
_entity_poly.pdbx_strand_id
1 'polypeptide(L)' 'METYQQTPERQTNLYFYDVTYKHNGRPQRKKGEMAGSSADAVILVLLDQYPRCTGRVGRKHDEK' A
#
# COMPACT_ATOMS: atom_id res chain seq x y z
N MET A 1 11.07 -14.89 -35.40
CA MET A 1 10.83 -15.37 -34.02
C MET A 1 11.24 -14.24 -33.12
N GLU A 2 10.32 -13.61 -32.41
CA GLU A 2 10.60 -12.77 -31.24
C GLU A 2 9.25 -12.43 -30.60
N THR A 3 8.78 -13.34 -29.76
CA THR A 3 7.70 -13.07 -28.82
C THR A 3 8.24 -12.04 -27.84
N TYR A 4 7.90 -10.76 -28.06
CA TYR A 4 7.98 -9.73 -27.05
C TYR A 4 6.98 -10.11 -25.94
N GLN A 5 7.41 -11.02 -25.09
CA GLN A 5 6.79 -11.20 -23.80
C GLN A 5 7.14 -9.93 -23.05
N GLN A 6 6.24 -8.94 -23.11
CA GLN A 6 6.19 -7.85 -22.16
C GLN A 6 6.07 -8.53 -20.80
N THR A 7 7.21 -8.84 -20.19
CA THR A 7 7.28 -9.05 -18.75
C THR A 7 6.51 -7.88 -18.18
N PRO A 8 5.42 -8.10 -17.43
CA PRO A 8 4.78 -7.02 -16.73
C PRO A 8 5.86 -6.53 -15.78
N GLU A 9 6.57 -5.47 -16.18
CA GLU A 9 7.40 -4.69 -15.30
C GLU A 9 6.46 -4.41 -14.14
N ARG A 10 6.69 -5.09 -13.01
CA ARG A 10 5.88 -4.91 -11.81
C ARG A 10 6.16 -3.49 -11.37
N GLN A 11 5.43 -2.56 -11.97
CA GLN A 11 5.61 -1.14 -11.80
C GLN A 11 5.28 -0.90 -10.34
N THR A 12 6.33 -0.80 -9.55
CA THR A 12 6.20 -0.68 -8.11
C THR A 12 5.94 0.78 -7.87
N ASN A 13 4.72 1.07 -7.45
CA ASN A 13 4.27 2.41 -7.19
C ASN A 13 4.46 2.72 -5.71
N LEU A 14 4.82 3.96 -5.41
CA LEU A 14 4.85 4.43 -4.04
C LEU A 14 3.42 4.80 -3.63
N TYR A 15 2.95 4.23 -2.53
CA TYR A 15 1.65 4.54 -1.94
C TYR A 15 1.86 5.20 -0.59
N PHE A 16 1.10 6.25 -0.32
CA PHE A 16 0.97 6.78 1.04
C PHE A 16 -0.20 6.08 1.72
N TYR A 17 -0.06 5.84 3.01
CA TYR A 17 -1.12 5.30 3.84
C TYR A 17 -1.29 6.15 5.10
N ASP A 18 -2.54 6.28 5.52
CA ASP A 18 -2.94 6.86 6.80
C ASP A 18 -4.01 5.94 7.39
N VAL A 19 -3.61 5.12 8.36
CA VAL A 19 -4.46 4.12 8.98
C VAL A 19 -4.54 4.33 10.48
N THR A 20 -5.70 4.05 11.05
CA THR A 20 -5.95 4.05 12.48
C THR A 20 -6.33 2.63 12.89
N TYR A 21 -5.64 2.08 13.88
CA TYR A 21 -5.88 0.74 14.42
C TYR A 21 -6.02 0.78 15.93
N LYS A 22 -6.60 -0.26 16.53
CA LYS A 22 -6.69 -0.38 17.99
C LYS A 22 -5.50 -1.21 18.51
N HIS A 23 -4.64 -0.59 19.30
CA HIS A 23 -3.57 -1.27 20.01
C HIS A 23 -3.84 -1.18 21.51
N ASN A 24 -4.00 -2.33 22.18
CA ASN A 24 -4.30 -2.41 23.63
C ASN A 24 -5.49 -1.54 24.05
N GLY A 25 -6.56 -1.54 23.24
CA GLY A 25 -7.79 -0.78 23.49
C GLY A 25 -7.70 0.72 23.16
N ARG A 26 -6.53 1.23 22.75
CA ARG A 26 -6.35 2.64 22.37
C ARG A 26 -6.27 2.80 20.86
N PRO A 27 -6.96 3.79 20.27
CA PRO A 27 -6.81 4.10 18.86
C PRO A 27 -5.41 4.69 18.62
N GLN A 28 -4.66 4.08 17.71
CA GLN A 28 -3.34 4.50 17.29
C GLN A 28 -3.38 4.81 15.80
N ARG A 29 -2.92 6.00 15.41
CA ARG A 29 -2.82 6.41 14.01
C ARG A 29 -1.40 6.21 13.52
N LYS A 30 -1.26 5.59 12.35
CA LYS A 30 0.00 5.37 11.65
C LYS A 30 -0.12 5.91 10.24
N LYS A 31 0.85 6.73 9.86
CA LYS A 31 1.00 7.23 8.51
C LYS A 31 2.39 6.94 8.00
N GLY A 32 2.52 6.73 6.70
CA GLY A 32 3.80 6.45 6.07
C GLY A 32 3.63 6.21 4.59
N GLU A 33 4.72 5.76 3.97
CA GLU A 33 4.77 5.41 2.56
C GLU A 33 5.21 3.96 2.43
N MET A 34 4.67 3.26 1.44
CA MET A 34 4.96 1.87 1.15
C MET A 34 4.99 1.67 -0.36
N ALA A 35 6.02 1.00 -0.84
CA ALA A 35 6.13 0.58 -2.22
C ALA A 35 5.26 -0.67 -2.44
N GLY A 36 4.41 -0.67 -3.45
CA GLY A 36 3.53 -1.79 -3.76
C GLY A 36 3.17 -1.87 -5.24
N SER A 37 2.72 -3.04 -5.67
CA SER A 37 2.27 -3.21 -7.06
C SER A 37 0.88 -2.60 -7.28
N SER A 38 0.02 -2.63 -6.27
CA SER A 38 -1.34 -2.06 -6.29
C SER A 38 -1.72 -1.51 -4.92
N ALA A 39 -2.79 -0.70 -4.87
CA ALA A 39 -3.35 -0.23 -3.61
C ALA A 39 -3.83 -1.40 -2.74
N ASP A 40 -4.48 -2.40 -3.34
CA ASP A 40 -4.94 -3.61 -2.65
C ASP A 40 -3.79 -4.38 -1.99
N ALA A 41 -2.65 -4.53 -2.69
CA ALA A 41 -1.49 -5.19 -2.11
C ALA A 41 -0.97 -4.45 -0.87
N VAL A 42 -0.91 -3.12 -0.92
CA VAL A 42 -0.51 -2.29 0.23
C VAL A 42 -1.53 -2.40 1.36
N ILE A 43 -2.83 -2.40 1.04
CA ILE A 43 -3.91 -2.58 2.03
C ILE A 43 -3.78 -3.94 2.73
N LEU A 44 -3.55 -5.03 1.99
CA LEU A 44 -3.35 -6.36 2.56
C LEU A 44 -2.16 -6.40 3.50
N VAL A 45 -1.03 -5.79 3.13
CA VAL A 45 0.16 -5.70 3.99
C VAL A 45 -0.10 -4.86 5.25
N LEU A 46 -0.91 -3.81 5.15
CA LEU A 46 -1.31 -3.01 6.32
C LEU A 46 -2.29 -3.74 7.23
N LEU A 47 -3.20 -4.55 6.67
CA LEU A 47 -4.13 -5.38 7.45
C LEU A 47 -3.41 -6.53 8.15
N ASP A 48 -2.38 -7.08 7.52
CA ASP A 48 -1.50 -8.11 8.12
C ASP A 48 -0.71 -7.55 9.31
N GLN A 49 -0.09 -6.38 9.15
CA GLN A 49 0.67 -5.72 10.23
C GLN A 49 -0.23 -5.10 11.32
N TYR A 50 -1.37 -4.54 10.93
CA TYR A 50 -2.29 -3.81 11.80
C TYR A 50 -3.70 -4.41 11.67
N PRO A 51 -4.01 -5.49 12.41
CA PRO A 51 -5.30 -6.15 12.31
C PRO A 51 -6.44 -5.19 12.69
N ARG A 52 -7.48 -5.14 11.84
CA ARG A 52 -8.65 -4.26 11.98
C ARG A 52 -8.31 -2.76 11.91
N CYS A 53 -7.25 -2.39 11.17
CA CYS A 53 -7.00 -1.00 10.86
C CYS A 53 -8.04 -0.44 9.87
N THR A 54 -8.36 0.85 10.01
CA THR A 54 -9.27 1.61 9.15
C THR A 54 -8.57 2.87 8.70
N GLY A 55 -8.67 3.24 7.44
CA GLY A 55 -7.95 4.40 6.93
C GLY A 55 -8.05 4.58 5.43
N ARG A 56 -7.08 5.27 4.87
CA ARG A 56 -6.97 5.51 3.42
C ARG A 56 -5.56 5.19 2.94
N VAL A 57 -5.49 4.58 1.77
CA VAL A 57 -4.26 4.37 1.01
C VAL A 57 -4.44 5.10 -0.32
N GLY A 58 -3.45 5.88 -0.71
CA GLY A 58 -3.45 6.59 -1.98
C GLY A 58 -2.12 6.39 -2.70
N ARG A 59 -2.18 6.37 -4.03
CA ARG A 59 -0.96 6.32 -4.86
C ARG A 59 -0.31 7.70 -4.78
N LYS A 60 0.97 7.75 -4.46
CA LYS A 60 1.77 8.96 -4.69
C LYS A 60 2.02 9.00 -6.19
N HIS A 61 1.18 9.74 -6.91
CA HIS A 61 1.51 10.09 -8.28
C HIS A 61 2.72 11.02 -8.21
N ASP A 62 3.81 10.59 -8.83
CA ASP A 62 4.91 11.47 -9.17
C ASP A 62 4.31 12.49 -10.15
N GLU A 63 4.06 13.71 -9.66
CA GLU A 63 3.64 14.84 -10.48
C GLU A 63 4.85 15.17 -11.37
N LYS A 64 4.78 14.71 -12.62
CA LYS A 64 5.84 14.83 -13.62
C LYS A 64 5.76 16.16 -14.35
#